data_AF-A0A944BU01-F1
#
_entry.id   AF-A0A944BU01-F1
#
_cell.length_a   1.000
_cell.length_b   1.000
_cell.length_c   1.000
_cell.angle_alpha   90.00
_cell.angle_beta   90.00
_cell.angle_gamma   90.00
#
_symmetry.space_group_name_H-M   'P 1'
#
loop_
_entity.id
_entity.type
_entity.pdbx_description
1 polymer ?
#
loop_
_entity_poly.entity_id
_entity_poly.type
_entity_poly.pdbx_seq_one_letter_code
_entity_poly.pdbx_strand_id
1 'polypeptide(L)'
;KTKIMKPTKNHVYCQSCHKSKIQFDTKKKADSFIKYNADEIYETSGHAPVRSYYCVTCCCWHVTSNPSQEVGERLDRRDRKSLKTIIDLESAEQLMQDYLTKIRQLVKPIEKDIKNNKIDDAWEKMHEMRRYRNAMRRLSVNSLSAKATRKLNEATEVYDSTNIYLKQETVLAKFSYEELQEIIKRPHKNKYEQHIATLAENSAKRLELEMAKEKAKLVIENNPLFHKHLNLGQIEDAEKMQNHALSVLRLLIKVGYKQSGIDKVKAMCENNAKWLAAAMAAKQGDEAALLQCGLSANDVQKAQKWIEDYVTLSELNDRIAGLGSIKDSKEFTEAVEQCRSIIKELQHSSGNTNRFKEFNIKLNKLQKERKDAITAAEAEQRKMQKTILLEIIGKIETMESAYSCGDVSACKQRYGECKNLFTKLNSHDDDAHIVEMYIESWHERLKAV
;
A
#
# COMPACT_ATOMS: atom_id res chain seq x y z
N LYS A 1 24.75 -55.29 -80.58
CA LYS A 1 23.92 -54.99 -79.38
C LYS A 1 24.85 -55.01 -78.17
N THR A 2 25.18 -53.85 -77.60
CA THR A 2 25.98 -53.74 -76.37
C THR A 2 25.21 -54.40 -75.22
N LYS A 3 25.75 -55.50 -74.71
CA LYS A 3 25.15 -56.28 -73.61
C LYS A 3 25.23 -55.40 -72.35
N ILE A 4 24.07 -55.02 -71.78
CA ILE A 4 24.03 -54.26 -70.53
C ILE A 4 24.57 -55.16 -69.41
N MET A 5 25.63 -54.71 -68.71
CA MET A 5 26.25 -55.47 -67.63
C MET A 5 25.24 -55.86 -66.54
N LYS A 6 25.25 -57.13 -66.15
CA LYS A 6 24.50 -57.64 -65.00
C LYS A 6 25.32 -57.45 -63.72
N PRO A 7 24.69 -57.14 -62.57
CA PRO A 7 23.25 -57.04 -62.36
C PRO A 7 22.73 -55.70 -62.87
N THR A 8 21.66 -55.71 -63.66
CA THR A 8 21.00 -54.48 -64.16
C THR A 8 20.18 -53.76 -63.08
N LYS A 9 20.01 -54.39 -61.91
CA LYS A 9 19.34 -53.88 -60.71
C LYS A 9 20.25 -54.16 -59.52
N ASN A 10 20.30 -53.27 -58.52
CA ASN A 10 21.20 -53.26 -57.34
C ASN A 10 22.49 -52.43 -57.50
N HIS A 11 22.34 -51.19 -57.97
CA HIS A 11 23.38 -50.18 -57.91
C HIS A 11 23.08 -49.14 -56.82
N VAL A 12 24.12 -48.70 -56.12
CA VAL A 12 24.06 -47.58 -55.16
C VAL A 12 25.12 -46.55 -55.50
N TYR A 13 24.77 -45.27 -55.39
CA TYR A 13 25.74 -44.19 -55.56
C TYR A 13 26.51 -43.99 -54.25
N CYS A 14 27.84 -44.20 -54.29
CA CYS A 14 28.70 -44.13 -53.12
C CYS A 14 29.25 -42.71 -52.93
N GLN A 15 28.92 -42.07 -51.80
CA GLN A 15 29.33 -40.68 -51.54
C GLN A 15 30.83 -40.52 -51.24
N SER A 16 31.51 -41.57 -50.77
CA SER A 16 32.95 -41.51 -50.49
C SER A 16 33.84 -41.57 -51.74
N CYS A 17 33.31 -42.04 -52.86
CA CYS A 17 34.08 -42.13 -54.11
C CYS A 17 33.36 -41.58 -55.34
N HIS A 18 32.17 -40.99 -55.16
CA HIS A 18 31.35 -40.37 -56.21
C HIS A 18 31.08 -41.27 -57.43
N LYS A 19 30.88 -42.57 -57.20
CA LYS A 19 30.64 -43.57 -58.26
C LYS A 19 29.45 -44.45 -57.93
N SER A 20 28.71 -44.86 -58.96
CA SER A 20 27.72 -45.93 -58.87
C SER A 20 28.43 -47.28 -58.71
N LYS A 21 28.05 -48.07 -57.72
CA LYS A 21 28.64 -49.37 -57.38
C LYS A 21 27.57 -50.43 -57.27
N ILE A 22 27.93 -51.68 -57.59
CA ILE A 22 27.04 -52.83 -57.38
C ILE A 22 26.98 -53.12 -55.87
N GLN A 23 25.77 -53.22 -55.33
CA GLN A 23 25.50 -53.46 -53.91
C GLN A 23 25.13 -54.93 -53.65
N PHE A 24 25.72 -55.50 -52.60
CA PHE A 24 25.38 -56.82 -52.07
C PHE A 24 25.17 -56.75 -50.55
N ASP A 25 24.17 -57.47 -50.05
CA ASP A 25 23.86 -57.50 -48.60
C ASP A 25 24.91 -58.27 -47.80
N THR A 26 25.53 -59.28 -48.42
CA THR A 26 26.49 -60.17 -47.75
C THR A 26 27.73 -60.39 -48.60
N LYS A 27 28.86 -60.64 -47.93
CA LYS A 27 30.14 -60.99 -48.58
C LYS A 27 29.97 -62.18 -49.53
N LYS A 28 29.25 -63.22 -49.10
CA LYS A 28 29.00 -64.42 -49.89
C LYS A 28 28.30 -64.11 -51.23
N LYS A 29 27.32 -63.20 -51.24
CA LYS A 29 26.65 -62.76 -52.48
C LYS A 29 27.64 -62.03 -53.41
N ALA A 30 28.49 -61.16 -52.86
CA ALA A 30 29.51 -60.44 -53.62
C ALA A 30 30.60 -61.37 -54.20
N ASP A 31 31.09 -62.32 -53.39
CA ASP A 31 32.09 -63.30 -53.82
C ASP A 31 31.53 -64.26 -54.88
N SER A 32 30.28 -64.71 -54.71
CA SER A 32 29.59 -65.48 -55.75
C SER A 32 29.44 -64.68 -57.04
N PHE A 33 29.13 -63.38 -56.96
CA PHE A 33 29.04 -62.55 -58.16
C PHE A 33 30.36 -62.51 -58.92
N ILE A 34 31.49 -62.34 -58.23
CA ILE A 34 32.83 -62.41 -58.84
C ILE A 34 33.03 -63.78 -59.48
N LYS A 35 32.82 -64.87 -58.72
CA LYS A 35 33.05 -66.24 -59.17
C LYS A 35 32.31 -66.60 -60.47
N TYR A 36 31.06 -66.15 -60.63
CA TYR A 36 30.22 -66.56 -61.75
C TYR A 36 30.17 -65.56 -62.91
N ASN A 37 30.64 -64.31 -62.73
CA ASN A 37 30.49 -63.26 -63.73
C ASN A 37 31.82 -62.59 -64.13
N ALA A 38 32.93 -62.81 -63.42
CA ALA A 38 34.19 -62.11 -63.68
C ALA A 38 34.71 -62.35 -65.11
N ASP A 39 34.71 -63.59 -65.60
CA ASP A 39 35.22 -63.93 -66.94
C ASP A 39 34.40 -63.25 -68.04
N GLU A 40 33.07 -63.36 -68.00
CA GLU A 40 32.17 -62.70 -68.96
C GLU A 40 32.31 -61.17 -68.94
N ILE A 41 32.48 -60.58 -67.75
CA ILE A 41 32.70 -59.14 -67.59
C ILE A 41 34.06 -58.71 -68.16
N TYR A 42 35.11 -59.52 -67.96
CA TYR A 42 36.44 -59.27 -68.51
C TYR A 42 36.43 -59.28 -70.04
N GLU A 43 35.84 -60.32 -70.64
CA GLU A 43 35.70 -60.46 -72.09
C GLU A 43 34.96 -59.29 -72.74
N THR A 44 33.97 -58.72 -72.03
CA THR A 44 33.14 -57.63 -72.54
C THR A 44 33.75 -56.24 -72.34
N SER A 45 34.41 -56.00 -71.20
CA SER A 45 34.81 -54.65 -70.77
C SER A 45 36.32 -54.45 -70.58
N GLY A 46 37.11 -55.51 -70.71
CA GLY A 46 38.56 -55.51 -70.45
C GLY A 46 38.94 -55.45 -68.97
N HIS A 47 37.97 -55.33 -68.06
CA HIS A 47 38.19 -55.20 -66.61
C HIS A 47 37.17 -56.04 -65.83
N ALA A 48 37.63 -56.88 -64.91
CA ALA A 48 36.76 -57.68 -64.06
C ALA A 48 36.96 -57.40 -62.57
N PRO A 49 35.92 -57.54 -61.74
CA PRO A 49 36.09 -57.50 -60.30
C PRO A 49 36.91 -58.71 -59.83
N VAL A 50 37.90 -58.48 -58.97
CA VAL A 50 38.82 -59.51 -58.46
C VAL A 50 38.65 -59.79 -56.97
N ARG A 51 37.98 -58.89 -56.23
CA ARG A 51 37.67 -59.08 -54.80
C ARG A 51 36.43 -58.31 -54.35
N SER A 52 35.85 -58.76 -53.24
CA SER A 52 34.80 -58.02 -52.52
C SER A 52 35.38 -57.20 -51.36
N TYR A 53 34.66 -56.15 -50.95
CA TYR A 53 34.98 -55.34 -49.77
C TYR A 53 33.72 -54.72 -49.17
N TYR A 54 33.73 -54.46 -47.87
CA TYR A 54 32.63 -53.79 -47.18
C TYR A 54 32.85 -52.28 -47.15
N CYS A 55 31.91 -51.51 -47.70
CA CYS A 55 31.99 -50.05 -47.66
C CYS A 55 31.16 -49.51 -46.51
N VAL A 56 31.83 -48.90 -45.53
CA VAL A 56 31.18 -48.32 -44.33
C VAL A 56 30.20 -47.19 -44.66
N THR A 57 30.41 -46.46 -45.77
CA THR A 57 29.54 -45.36 -46.19
C THR A 57 28.26 -45.86 -46.87
N CYS A 58 28.34 -46.98 -47.59
CA CYS A 58 27.18 -47.58 -48.27
C CYS A 58 26.50 -48.67 -47.44
N CYS A 59 27.06 -49.01 -46.27
CA CYS A 59 26.61 -50.07 -45.37
C CYS A 59 26.40 -51.43 -46.06
N CYS A 60 27.17 -51.74 -47.10
CA CYS A 60 27.01 -52.95 -47.91
C CYS A 60 28.33 -53.46 -48.50
N TRP A 61 28.28 -54.64 -49.11
CA TRP A 61 29.40 -55.25 -49.81
C TRP A 61 29.43 -54.80 -51.28
N HIS A 62 30.61 -54.40 -51.74
CA HIS A 62 30.90 -54.06 -53.13
C HIS A 62 31.97 -54.98 -53.70
N VAL A 63 32.11 -54.96 -55.02
CA VAL A 63 33.18 -55.64 -55.75
C VAL A 63 34.12 -54.61 -56.40
N THR A 64 35.38 -54.96 -56.59
CA THR A 64 36.39 -54.08 -57.18
C THR A 64 37.38 -54.84 -58.05
N SER A 65 37.84 -54.21 -59.13
CA SER A 65 38.93 -54.69 -59.99
C SER A 65 40.33 -54.41 -59.43
N ASN A 66 40.45 -53.69 -58.31
CA ASN A 66 41.74 -53.43 -57.68
C ASN A 66 42.17 -54.62 -56.79
N PRO A 67 43.27 -55.33 -57.11
CA PRO A 67 43.72 -56.48 -56.35
C PRO A 67 44.34 -56.11 -54.99
N SER A 68 44.78 -54.86 -54.79
CA SER A 68 45.46 -54.46 -53.56
C SER A 68 44.51 -54.40 -52.37
N GLN A 69 44.76 -55.28 -51.39
CA GLN A 69 44.10 -55.26 -50.10
C GLN A 69 44.56 -54.07 -49.24
N GLU A 70 45.86 -53.78 -49.25
CA GLU A 70 46.47 -52.67 -48.49
C GLU A 70 45.85 -51.31 -48.86
N VAL A 71 45.67 -51.03 -50.16
CA VAL A 71 45.01 -49.81 -50.64
C VAL A 71 43.55 -49.76 -50.19
N GLY A 72 42.86 -50.91 -50.18
CA GLY A 72 41.50 -51.03 -49.67
C GLY A 72 41.41 -50.67 -48.19
N GLU A 73 42.24 -51.29 -47.35
CA GLU A 73 42.26 -51.06 -45.90
C GLU A 73 42.60 -49.60 -45.55
N ARG A 74 43.53 -48.98 -46.30
CA ARG A 74 43.87 -47.57 -46.13
C ARG A 74 42.68 -46.64 -46.42
N LEU A 75 41.93 -46.91 -47.49
CA LEU A 75 40.73 -46.14 -47.84
C LEU A 75 39.62 -46.36 -46.81
N ASP A 76 39.43 -47.59 -46.32
CA ASP A 76 38.45 -47.90 -45.29
C ASP A 76 38.77 -47.19 -43.96
N ARG A 77 40.05 -47.12 -43.56
CA ARG A 77 40.48 -46.34 -42.37
C ARG A 77 40.19 -44.85 -42.53
N ARG A 78 40.46 -44.29 -43.71
CA ARG A 78 40.16 -42.89 -44.04
C ARG A 78 38.65 -42.63 -43.94
N ASP A 79 37.84 -43.46 -44.58
CA ASP A 79 36.38 -43.29 -44.64
C ASP A 79 35.74 -43.47 -43.24
N ARG A 80 36.24 -44.40 -42.41
CA ARG A 80 35.84 -44.52 -40.99
C ARG A 80 36.19 -43.28 -40.18
N LYS A 81 37.37 -42.69 -40.38
CA LYS A 81 37.77 -41.46 -39.70
C LYS A 81 36.86 -40.30 -40.11
N SER A 82 36.57 -40.16 -41.41
CA SER A 82 35.64 -39.16 -41.94
C SER A 82 34.23 -39.33 -41.37
N LEU A 83 33.71 -40.56 -41.30
CA LEU A 83 32.39 -40.86 -40.74
C LEU A 83 32.31 -40.51 -39.25
N LYS A 84 33.35 -40.87 -38.48
CA LYS A 84 33.44 -40.49 -37.05
C LYS A 84 33.40 -38.97 -36.88
N THR A 85 34.18 -38.24 -37.66
CA THR A 85 34.15 -36.77 -37.64
C THR A 85 32.76 -36.22 -37.96
N ILE A 86 32.05 -36.77 -38.95
CA ILE A 86 30.68 -36.34 -39.29
C ILE A 86 29.73 -36.56 -38.10
N ILE A 87 29.76 -37.73 -37.47
CA ILE A 87 28.92 -38.06 -36.31
C ILE A 87 29.23 -37.12 -35.12
N ASP A 88 30.51 -36.87 -34.84
CA ASP A 88 30.94 -35.98 -33.77
C ASP A 88 30.48 -34.53 -34.04
N LEU A 89 30.53 -34.08 -35.31
CA LEU A 89 30.03 -32.77 -35.73
C LEU A 89 28.51 -32.66 -35.60
N GLU A 90 27.76 -33.67 -36.05
CA GLU A 90 26.29 -33.70 -35.92
C GLU A 90 25.86 -33.66 -34.45
N SER A 91 26.55 -34.42 -33.59
CA SER A 91 26.31 -34.44 -32.14
C SER A 91 26.59 -33.07 -31.51
N ALA A 92 27.68 -32.41 -31.89
CA ALA A 92 28.01 -31.07 -31.43
C ALA A 92 26.98 -30.03 -31.91
N GLU A 93 26.53 -30.13 -33.16
CA GLU A 93 25.51 -29.24 -33.72
C GLU A 93 24.15 -29.37 -33.03
N GLN A 94 23.76 -30.59 -32.65
CA GLN A 94 22.55 -30.85 -31.88
C GLN A 94 22.65 -30.23 -30.48
N LEU A 95 23.76 -30.47 -29.77
CA LEU A 95 23.98 -29.90 -28.44
C LEU A 95 23.99 -28.36 -28.46
N MET A 96 24.55 -27.76 -29.51
CA MET A 96 24.48 -26.30 -29.72
C MET A 96 23.04 -25.81 -29.96
N GLN A 97 22.20 -26.60 -30.63
CA GLN A 97 20.78 -26.25 -30.80
C GLN A 97 20.05 -26.22 -29.46
N ASP A 98 20.32 -27.21 -28.62
CA ASP A 98 19.71 -27.32 -27.29
C ASP A 98 20.12 -26.13 -26.41
N TYR A 99 21.41 -25.76 -26.42
CA TYR A 99 21.89 -24.58 -25.69
C TYR A 99 21.30 -23.28 -26.22
N LEU A 100 21.21 -23.08 -27.54
CA LEU A 100 20.54 -21.91 -28.11
C LEU A 100 19.08 -21.83 -27.67
N THR A 101 18.39 -22.97 -27.60
CA THR A 101 17.00 -23.05 -27.14
C THR A 101 16.89 -22.64 -25.67
N LYS A 102 17.77 -23.16 -24.80
CA LYS A 102 17.85 -22.77 -23.38
C LYS A 102 18.14 -21.28 -23.20
N ILE A 103 19.06 -20.73 -23.99
CA ILE A 103 19.37 -19.29 -24.00
C ILE A 103 18.12 -18.47 -24.33
N ARG A 104 17.38 -18.82 -25.37
CA ARG A 104 16.13 -18.12 -25.74
C ARG A 104 15.04 -18.26 -24.67
N GLN A 105 14.94 -19.43 -24.04
CA GLN A 105 13.97 -19.68 -22.96
C GLN A 105 14.22 -18.84 -21.71
N LEU A 106 15.47 -18.41 -21.47
CA LEU A 106 15.84 -17.57 -20.32
C LEU A 106 15.48 -16.09 -20.49
N VAL A 107 15.26 -15.59 -21.72
CA VAL A 107 14.97 -14.16 -21.99
C VAL A 107 13.69 -13.70 -21.27
N LYS A 108 12.57 -14.38 -21.47
CA LYS A 108 11.27 -14.00 -20.85
C LYS A 108 11.31 -14.05 -19.31
N PRO A 109 11.88 -15.08 -18.67
CA PRO A 109 12.11 -15.08 -17.22
C PRO A 109 12.92 -13.87 -16.74
N ILE A 110 14.02 -13.52 -17.41
CA ILE A 110 14.84 -12.35 -17.06
C ILE A 110 14.01 -11.07 -17.16
N GLU A 111 13.29 -10.86 -18.25
CA GLU A 111 12.40 -9.70 -18.42
C GLU A 111 11.31 -9.62 -17.33
N LYS A 112 10.76 -10.77 -16.94
CA LYS A 112 9.75 -10.86 -15.87
C LYS A 112 10.35 -10.48 -14.51
N ASP A 113 11.55 -10.95 -14.21
CA ASP A 113 12.22 -10.64 -12.95
C ASP A 113 12.58 -9.15 -12.86
N ILE A 114 13.07 -8.56 -13.96
CA ILE A 114 13.27 -7.12 -14.10
C ILE A 114 11.97 -6.34 -13.85
N LYS A 115 10.85 -6.76 -14.45
CA LYS A 115 9.54 -6.12 -14.23
C LYS A 115 9.07 -6.19 -12.78
N ASN A 116 9.40 -7.27 -12.08
CA ASN A 116 9.05 -7.47 -10.67
C ASN A 116 10.09 -6.90 -9.70
N ASN A 117 11.06 -6.11 -10.19
CA ASN A 117 12.16 -5.55 -9.42
C ASN A 117 13.03 -6.59 -8.69
N LYS A 118 13.15 -7.79 -9.27
CA LYS A 118 13.99 -8.90 -8.77
C LYS A 118 15.30 -8.95 -9.55
N ILE A 119 16.11 -7.91 -9.40
CA ILE A 119 17.33 -7.71 -10.20
C ILE A 119 18.36 -8.82 -9.97
N ASP A 120 18.49 -9.31 -8.73
CA ASP A 120 19.42 -10.40 -8.41
C ASP A 120 18.99 -11.73 -9.08
N ASP A 121 17.70 -12.09 -8.99
CA ASP A 121 17.13 -13.27 -9.66
C ASP A 121 17.33 -13.20 -11.19
N ALA A 122 17.28 -12.00 -11.77
CA ALA A 122 17.54 -11.76 -13.20
C ALA A 122 19.02 -11.96 -13.54
N TRP A 123 19.94 -11.51 -12.68
CA TRP A 123 21.39 -11.74 -12.84
C TRP A 123 21.77 -13.21 -12.74
N GLU A 124 21.15 -13.99 -11.85
CA GLU A 124 21.37 -15.44 -11.76
C GLU A 124 21.05 -16.14 -13.09
N LYS A 125 19.90 -15.83 -13.68
CA LYS A 125 19.49 -16.38 -14.99
C LYS A 125 20.39 -15.89 -16.11
N MET A 126 20.86 -14.64 -16.05
CA MET A 126 21.86 -14.12 -16.96
C MET A 126 23.21 -14.87 -16.84
N HIS A 127 23.62 -15.27 -15.64
CA HIS A 127 24.79 -16.10 -15.44
C HIS A 127 24.60 -17.50 -16.03
N GLU A 128 23.41 -18.08 -15.93
CA GLU A 128 23.08 -19.35 -16.58
C GLU A 128 23.17 -19.23 -18.12
N MET A 129 22.58 -18.17 -18.69
CA MET A 129 22.66 -17.86 -20.12
C MET A 129 24.12 -17.72 -20.60
N ARG A 130 24.97 -17.07 -19.80
CA ARG A 130 26.42 -16.95 -20.05
C ARG A 130 27.10 -18.33 -20.09
N ARG A 131 26.73 -19.24 -19.19
CA ARG A 131 27.30 -20.61 -19.14
C ARG A 131 26.99 -21.37 -20.44
N TYR A 132 25.75 -21.33 -20.91
CA TYR A 132 25.37 -21.97 -22.19
C TYR A 132 26.11 -21.38 -23.38
N ARG A 133 26.19 -20.05 -23.48
CA ARG A 133 26.93 -19.37 -24.56
C ARG A 133 28.41 -19.75 -24.54
N ASN A 134 29.04 -19.81 -23.36
CA ASN A 134 30.44 -20.21 -23.24
C ASN A 134 30.66 -21.70 -23.59
N ALA A 135 29.70 -22.57 -23.28
CA ALA A 135 29.72 -23.96 -23.74
C ALA A 135 29.63 -24.05 -25.27
N MET A 136 28.72 -23.30 -25.90
CA MET A 136 28.63 -23.19 -27.36
C MET A 136 29.91 -22.67 -28.00
N ARG A 137 30.59 -21.68 -27.39
CA ARG A 137 31.86 -21.16 -27.90
C ARG A 137 32.93 -22.26 -27.97
N ARG A 138 33.02 -23.12 -26.95
CA ARG A 138 33.95 -24.25 -26.93
C ARG A 138 33.63 -25.27 -28.03
N LEU A 139 32.35 -25.61 -28.23
CA LEU A 139 31.91 -26.52 -29.29
C LEU A 139 32.16 -25.96 -30.70
N SER A 140 31.96 -24.65 -30.89
CA SER A 140 32.19 -24.00 -32.19
C SER A 140 33.67 -24.02 -32.60
N VAL A 141 34.58 -23.75 -31.65
CA VAL A 141 36.03 -23.79 -31.90
C VAL A 141 36.48 -25.20 -32.27
N ASN A 142 35.94 -26.22 -31.59
CA ASN A 142 36.33 -27.61 -31.82
C ASN A 142 35.73 -28.22 -33.11
N SER A 143 34.55 -27.76 -33.53
CA SER A 143 33.87 -28.29 -34.72
C SER A 143 34.30 -27.63 -36.03
N LEU A 144 34.76 -26.37 -36.01
CA LEU A 144 35.10 -25.57 -37.21
C LEU A 144 33.99 -25.53 -38.27
N SER A 145 32.73 -25.83 -37.90
CA SER A 145 31.57 -25.82 -38.81
C SER A 145 31.02 -24.40 -38.96
N ALA A 146 30.78 -23.96 -40.20
CA ALA A 146 30.13 -22.68 -40.47
C ALA A 146 28.74 -22.57 -39.82
N LYS A 147 28.02 -23.70 -39.72
CA LYS A 147 26.71 -23.78 -39.08
C LYS A 147 26.82 -23.63 -37.56
N ALA A 148 27.84 -24.24 -36.94
CA ALA A 148 28.15 -24.02 -35.52
C ALA A 148 28.45 -22.54 -35.22
N THR A 149 29.30 -21.90 -36.05
CA THR A 149 29.61 -20.47 -35.92
C THR A 149 28.37 -19.58 -36.01
N ARG A 150 27.45 -19.86 -36.96
CA ARG A 150 26.18 -19.11 -37.06
C ARG A 150 25.33 -19.22 -35.80
N LYS A 151 25.18 -20.42 -35.24
CA LYS A 151 24.42 -20.63 -33.99
C LYS A 151 25.07 -19.91 -32.80
N LEU A 152 26.39 -19.89 -32.72
CA LEU A 152 27.12 -19.15 -31.68
C LEU A 152 26.90 -17.63 -31.81
N ASN A 153 26.94 -17.09 -33.02
CA ASN A 153 26.70 -15.67 -33.25
C ASN A 153 25.29 -15.28 -32.82
N GLU A 154 24.29 -16.07 -33.19
CA GLU A 154 22.91 -15.85 -32.77
C GLU A 154 22.76 -15.91 -31.24
N ALA A 155 23.35 -16.93 -30.58
CA ALA A 155 23.36 -17.01 -29.13
C ALA A 155 24.04 -15.80 -28.46
N THR A 156 25.09 -15.26 -29.10
CA THR A 156 25.84 -14.10 -28.61
C THR A 156 25.01 -12.83 -28.73
N GLU A 157 24.31 -12.63 -29.84
CA GLU A 157 23.42 -11.48 -30.06
C GLU A 157 22.27 -11.45 -29.04
N VAL A 158 21.61 -12.60 -28.80
CA VAL A 158 20.54 -12.71 -27.80
C VAL A 158 21.09 -12.46 -26.38
N TYR A 159 22.28 -12.98 -26.07
CA TYR A 159 22.93 -12.74 -24.78
C TYR A 159 23.29 -11.27 -24.57
N ASP A 160 23.96 -10.65 -25.55
CA ASP A 160 24.48 -9.28 -25.41
C ASP A 160 23.33 -8.26 -25.33
N SER A 161 22.30 -8.41 -26.17
CA SER A 161 21.10 -7.56 -26.11
C SER A 161 20.40 -7.65 -24.74
N THR A 162 20.20 -8.86 -24.22
CA THR A 162 19.60 -9.08 -22.88
C THR A 162 20.48 -8.51 -21.76
N ASN A 163 21.81 -8.59 -21.90
CA ASN A 163 22.77 -8.11 -20.90
C ASN A 163 22.89 -6.59 -20.86
N ILE A 164 22.82 -5.95 -22.02
CA ILE A 164 22.75 -4.50 -22.11
C ILE A 164 21.46 -4.01 -21.44
N TYR A 165 20.32 -4.62 -21.78
CA TYR A 165 19.03 -4.28 -21.18
C TYR A 165 19.06 -4.39 -19.64
N LEU A 166 19.49 -5.54 -19.09
CA LEU A 166 19.56 -5.75 -17.64
C LEU A 166 20.51 -4.76 -16.95
N LYS A 167 21.66 -4.43 -17.55
CA LYS A 167 22.60 -3.45 -17.00
C LYS A 167 21.99 -2.05 -16.97
N GLN A 168 21.33 -1.62 -18.04
CA GLN A 168 20.67 -0.31 -18.10
C GLN A 168 19.57 -0.22 -17.04
N GLU A 169 18.74 -1.25 -16.92
CA GLU A 169 17.71 -1.36 -15.89
C GLU A 169 18.29 -1.34 -14.46
N THR A 170 19.42 -2.01 -14.23
CA THR A 170 20.13 -2.00 -12.92
C THR A 170 20.61 -0.60 -12.54
N VAL A 171 21.03 0.21 -13.53
CA VAL A 171 21.44 1.60 -13.29
C VAL A 171 20.23 2.46 -12.98
N LEU A 172 19.19 2.38 -13.81
CA LEU A 172 17.97 3.19 -13.65
C LEU A 172 17.22 2.87 -12.36
N ALA A 173 17.30 1.64 -11.85
CA ALA A 173 16.70 1.25 -10.56
C ALA A 173 17.29 2.01 -9.36
N LYS A 174 18.44 2.69 -9.51
CA LYS A 174 19.06 3.50 -8.45
C LYS A 174 18.55 4.95 -8.41
N PHE A 175 17.83 5.38 -9.44
CA PHE A 175 17.36 6.76 -9.56
C PHE A 175 16.03 6.92 -8.82
N SER A 176 15.82 8.10 -8.24
CA SER A 176 14.53 8.48 -7.67
C SER A 176 13.47 8.66 -8.76
N TYR A 177 12.20 8.68 -8.38
CA TYR A 177 11.11 8.94 -9.32
C TYR A 177 11.29 10.30 -10.00
N GLU A 178 11.68 11.34 -9.26
CA GLU A 178 11.92 12.69 -9.76
C GLU A 178 13.08 12.72 -10.77
N GLU A 179 14.19 12.04 -10.46
CA GLU A 179 15.34 11.96 -11.36
C GLU A 179 14.99 11.23 -12.67
N LEU A 180 14.19 10.16 -12.59
CA LEU A 180 13.68 9.47 -13.78
C LEU A 180 12.75 10.38 -14.60
N GLN A 181 11.86 11.13 -13.95
CA GLN A 181 10.99 12.10 -14.63
C GLN A 181 11.80 13.19 -15.35
N GLU A 182 12.89 13.64 -14.75
CA GLU A 182 13.80 14.55 -15.44
C GLU A 182 14.37 13.91 -16.70
N ILE A 183 14.91 12.69 -16.61
CA ILE A 183 15.47 11.96 -17.77
C ILE A 183 14.43 11.83 -18.89
N ILE A 184 13.18 11.50 -18.56
CA ILE A 184 12.09 11.35 -19.54
C ILE A 184 11.81 12.66 -20.28
N LYS A 185 11.78 13.79 -19.55
CA LYS A 185 11.41 15.11 -20.09
C LYS A 185 12.49 15.79 -20.93
N ARG A 186 13.75 15.36 -20.84
CA ARG A 186 14.86 15.99 -21.59
C ARG A 186 14.66 15.79 -23.09
N PRO A 187 15.03 16.76 -23.95
CA PRO A 187 15.01 16.55 -25.39
C PRO A 187 16.07 15.51 -25.81
N HIS A 188 15.62 14.46 -26.50
CA HIS A 188 16.46 13.34 -26.96
C HIS A 188 16.98 13.59 -28.38
N LYS A 189 18.30 13.63 -28.56
CA LYS A 189 18.96 13.99 -29.82
C LYS A 189 19.24 12.79 -30.73
N ASN A 190 19.21 11.58 -30.19
CA ASN A 190 19.53 10.36 -30.93
C ASN A 190 18.70 9.15 -30.44
N LYS A 191 18.75 8.06 -31.21
CA LYS A 191 18.01 6.81 -30.90
C LYS A 191 18.42 6.18 -29.56
N TYR A 192 19.66 6.39 -29.12
CA TYR A 192 20.15 5.84 -27.85
C TYR A 192 19.55 6.58 -26.65
N GLU A 193 19.50 7.91 -26.71
CA GLU A 193 18.82 8.74 -25.70
C GLU A 193 17.32 8.45 -25.64
N GLN A 194 16.66 8.28 -26.79
CA GLN A 194 15.26 7.84 -26.86
C GLN A 194 15.03 6.48 -26.19
N HIS A 195 15.95 5.54 -26.41
CA HIS A 195 15.89 4.23 -25.78
C HIS A 195 16.03 4.33 -24.26
N ILE A 196 17.02 5.08 -23.75
CA ILE A 196 17.16 5.32 -22.30
C ILE A 196 15.90 5.96 -21.72
N ALA A 197 15.29 6.92 -22.40
CA ALA A 197 14.05 7.55 -21.95
C ALA A 197 12.91 6.53 -21.82
N THR A 198 12.78 5.60 -22.77
CA THR A 198 11.78 4.52 -22.70
C THR A 198 12.03 3.60 -21.50
N LEU A 199 13.29 3.26 -21.22
CA LEU A 199 13.66 2.48 -20.04
C LEU A 199 13.38 3.23 -18.73
N ALA A 200 13.63 4.55 -18.71
CA ALA A 200 13.34 5.42 -17.58
C ALA A 200 11.82 5.51 -17.34
N GLU A 201 10.99 5.59 -18.38
CA GLU A 201 9.53 5.54 -18.27
C GLU A 201 9.05 4.23 -17.63
N ASN A 202 9.60 3.09 -18.05
CA ASN A 202 9.26 1.79 -17.47
C ASN A 202 9.67 1.73 -15.99
N SER A 203 10.85 2.25 -15.65
CA SER A 203 11.32 2.34 -14.27
C SER A 203 10.43 3.24 -13.41
N ALA A 204 10.05 4.42 -13.92
CA ALA A 204 9.17 5.34 -13.23
C ALA A 204 7.79 4.75 -12.98
N LYS A 205 7.20 4.04 -13.97
CA LYS A 205 5.92 3.33 -13.81
C LYS A 205 5.99 2.26 -12.71
N ARG A 206 7.10 1.53 -12.59
CA ARG A 206 7.29 0.56 -11.50
C ARG A 206 7.31 1.24 -10.13
N LEU A 207 8.05 2.35 -9.98
CA LEU A 207 8.08 3.10 -8.73
C LEU A 207 6.70 3.67 -8.37
N GLU A 208 5.98 4.25 -9.34
CA GLU A 208 4.62 4.77 -9.12
C GLU A 208 3.67 3.65 -8.65
N LEU A 209 3.81 2.44 -9.19
CA LEU A 209 3.06 1.26 -8.76
C LEU A 209 3.40 0.83 -7.33
N GLU A 210 4.68 0.78 -6.94
CA GLU A 210 5.09 0.44 -5.58
C GLU A 210 4.61 1.48 -4.56
N MET A 211 4.72 2.77 -4.88
CA MET A 211 4.18 3.85 -4.04
C MET A 211 2.66 3.73 -3.88
N ALA A 212 1.94 3.38 -4.96
CA ALA A 212 0.50 3.18 -4.90
C ALA A 212 0.12 1.97 -4.04
N LYS A 213 0.89 0.87 -4.07
CA LYS A 213 0.69 -0.30 -3.20
C LYS A 213 0.83 0.08 -1.73
N GLU A 214 1.87 0.83 -1.37
CA GLU A 214 2.11 1.21 0.03
C GLU A 214 1.00 2.14 0.54
N LYS A 215 0.59 3.12 -0.28
CA LYS A 215 -0.56 3.99 0.05
C LYS A 215 -1.85 3.19 0.25
N ALA A 216 -2.12 2.20 -0.62
CA ALA A 216 -3.29 1.35 -0.50
C ALA A 216 -3.27 0.51 0.78
N LYS A 217 -2.10 -0.01 1.15
CA LYS A 217 -1.91 -0.75 2.40
C LYS A 217 -2.22 0.13 3.61
N LEU A 218 -1.64 1.34 3.67
CA LEU A 218 -1.91 2.30 4.75
C LEU A 218 -3.39 2.67 4.86
N VAL A 219 -4.08 2.86 3.73
CA VAL A 219 -5.53 3.13 3.72
C VAL A 219 -6.31 1.98 4.36
N ILE A 220 -5.98 0.73 4.01
CA ILE A 220 -6.65 -0.45 4.55
C ILE A 220 -6.36 -0.60 6.06
N GLU A 221 -5.10 -0.43 6.47
CA GLU A 221 -4.67 -0.53 7.87
C GLU A 221 -5.30 0.56 8.75
N ASN A 222 -5.52 1.76 8.19
CA ASN A 222 -6.15 2.88 8.90
C ASN A 222 -7.69 2.84 8.85
N ASN A 223 -8.33 1.89 8.15
CA ASN A 223 -9.78 1.82 8.10
C ASN A 223 -10.47 1.71 9.49
N PRO A 224 -9.91 1.01 10.49
CA PRO A 224 -10.46 1.04 11.85
C PRO A 224 -10.47 2.43 12.49
N LEU A 225 -9.50 3.30 12.15
CA LEU A 225 -9.47 4.69 12.63
C LEU A 225 -10.61 5.51 12.02
N PHE A 226 -10.97 5.26 10.76
CA PHE A 226 -12.14 5.90 10.12
C PHE A 226 -13.42 5.64 10.94
N HIS A 227 -13.68 4.36 11.27
CA HIS A 227 -14.84 4.02 12.11
C HIS A 227 -14.75 4.61 13.52
N LYS A 228 -13.54 4.68 14.12
CA LYS A 228 -13.34 5.34 15.40
C LYS A 228 -13.68 6.84 15.35
N HIS A 229 -13.26 7.56 14.32
CA HIS A 229 -13.58 8.98 14.17
C HIS A 229 -15.08 9.24 14.00
N LEU A 230 -15.77 8.38 13.24
CA LEU A 230 -17.23 8.42 13.14
C LEU A 230 -17.90 8.24 14.52
N ASN A 231 -17.45 7.25 15.30
CA ASN A 231 -17.99 7.00 16.65
C ASN A 231 -17.79 8.18 17.62
N LEU A 232 -16.69 8.93 17.47
CA LEU A 232 -16.38 10.09 18.32
C LEU A 232 -17.06 11.39 17.84
N GLY A 233 -17.60 11.41 16.62
CA GLY A 233 -18.28 12.56 16.03
C GLY A 233 -17.38 13.51 15.29
N GLN A 234 -16.19 13.03 14.96
CA GLN A 234 -15.21 13.73 14.15
C GLN A 234 -15.49 13.45 12.68
N ILE A 235 -16.69 13.84 12.22
CA ILE A 235 -17.18 13.57 10.85
C ILE A 235 -16.23 14.18 9.80
N GLU A 236 -15.72 15.38 10.07
CA GLU A 236 -14.76 16.07 9.18
C GLU A 236 -13.45 15.29 9.00
N ASP A 237 -12.96 14.64 10.06
CA ASP A 237 -11.75 13.82 9.98
C ASP A 237 -12.01 12.51 9.23
N ALA A 238 -13.17 11.88 9.46
CA ALA A 238 -13.61 10.72 8.70
C ALA A 238 -13.77 11.06 7.20
N GLU A 239 -14.32 12.22 6.87
CA GLU A 239 -14.44 12.72 5.49
C GLU A 239 -13.07 12.91 4.82
N LYS A 240 -12.09 13.52 5.52
CA LYS A 240 -10.71 13.63 5.01
C LYS A 240 -10.10 12.26 4.72
N MET A 241 -10.29 11.29 5.61
CA MET A 241 -9.82 9.92 5.41
C MET A 241 -10.47 9.26 4.19
N GLN A 242 -11.79 9.43 4.01
CA GLN A 242 -12.51 8.92 2.86
C GLN A 242 -12.02 9.54 1.55
N ASN A 243 -11.80 10.85 1.52
CA ASN A 243 -11.25 11.55 0.37
C ASN A 243 -9.82 11.07 0.03
N HIS A 244 -9.00 10.81 1.05
CA HIS A 244 -7.69 10.20 0.85
C HIS A 244 -7.80 8.79 0.23
N ALA A 245 -8.68 7.94 0.76
CA ALA A 245 -8.92 6.60 0.24
C ALA A 245 -9.38 6.61 -1.23
N LEU A 246 -10.28 7.54 -1.60
CA LEU A 246 -10.72 7.74 -2.99
C LEU A 246 -9.57 8.21 -3.90
N SER A 247 -8.69 9.09 -3.41
CA SER A 247 -7.50 9.51 -4.15
C SER A 247 -6.56 8.35 -4.42
N VAL A 248 -6.34 7.48 -3.43
CA VAL A 248 -5.56 6.25 -3.58
C VAL A 248 -6.22 5.29 -4.56
N LEU A 249 -7.55 5.11 -4.51
CA LEU A 249 -8.29 4.28 -5.48
C LEU A 249 -8.08 4.77 -6.92
N ARG A 250 -8.18 6.08 -7.16
CA ARG A 250 -7.93 6.67 -8.49
C ARG A 250 -6.49 6.42 -8.95
N LEU A 251 -5.52 6.55 -8.03
CA LEU A 251 -4.12 6.26 -8.33
C LEU A 251 -3.93 4.79 -8.73
N LEU A 252 -4.52 3.84 -7.99
CA LEU A 252 -4.45 2.40 -8.29
C LEU A 252 -5.01 2.07 -9.69
N ILE A 253 -6.11 2.71 -10.07
CA ILE A 253 -6.69 2.56 -11.42
C ILE A 253 -5.73 3.12 -12.48
N LYS A 254 -5.21 4.34 -12.26
CA LYS A 254 -4.28 5.01 -13.18
C LYS A 254 -3.02 4.18 -13.45
N VAL A 255 -2.43 3.58 -12.41
CA VAL A 255 -1.20 2.78 -12.53
C VAL A 255 -1.45 1.34 -13.00
N GLY A 256 -2.71 0.96 -13.25
CA GLY A 256 -3.06 -0.39 -13.71
C GLY A 256 -2.78 -1.48 -12.67
N TYR A 257 -3.05 -1.21 -11.38
CA TYR A 257 -2.89 -2.22 -10.33
C TYR A 257 -3.84 -3.43 -10.53
N LYS A 258 -3.55 -4.56 -9.87
CA LYS A 258 -4.37 -5.76 -9.99
C LYS A 258 -5.83 -5.49 -9.60
N GLN A 259 -6.77 -5.98 -10.40
CA GLN A 259 -8.21 -5.72 -10.22
C GLN A 259 -8.70 -6.12 -8.82
N SER A 260 -8.26 -7.27 -8.30
CA SER A 260 -8.62 -7.73 -6.95
C SER A 260 -8.17 -6.80 -5.82
N GLY A 261 -7.11 -6.01 -6.03
CA GLY A 261 -6.69 -4.97 -5.09
C GLY A 261 -7.53 -3.71 -5.19
N ILE A 262 -7.86 -3.31 -6.43
CA ILE A 262 -8.75 -2.18 -6.72
C ILE A 262 -10.13 -2.44 -6.11
N ASP A 263 -10.70 -3.63 -6.32
CA ASP A 263 -12.03 -4.00 -5.82
C ASP A 263 -12.10 -3.95 -4.30
N LYS A 264 -11.03 -4.35 -3.59
CA LYS A 264 -10.98 -4.27 -2.12
C LYS A 264 -11.05 -2.83 -1.62
N VAL A 265 -10.21 -1.95 -2.17
CA VAL A 265 -10.20 -0.53 -1.78
C VAL A 265 -11.50 0.14 -2.18
N LYS A 266 -12.06 -0.21 -3.35
CA LYS A 266 -13.36 0.28 -3.83
C LYS A 266 -14.49 -0.10 -2.88
N ALA A 267 -14.62 -1.38 -2.52
CA ALA A 267 -15.64 -1.85 -1.59
C ALA A 267 -15.53 -1.17 -0.22
N MET A 268 -14.30 -0.95 0.26
CA MET A 268 -14.05 -0.19 1.48
C MET A 268 -14.51 1.27 1.35
N CYS A 269 -14.14 1.96 0.26
CA CYS A 269 -14.59 3.33 0.01
C CYS A 269 -16.12 3.42 -0.10
N GLU A 270 -16.77 2.46 -0.76
CA GLU A 270 -18.23 2.38 -0.86
C GLU A 270 -18.86 2.21 0.53
N ASN A 271 -18.33 1.31 1.36
CA ASN A 271 -18.81 1.12 2.73
C ASN A 271 -18.61 2.38 3.58
N ASN A 272 -17.44 3.01 3.51
CA ASN A 272 -17.14 4.24 4.22
C ASN A 272 -18.06 5.38 3.79
N ALA A 273 -18.38 5.50 2.50
CA ALA A 273 -19.33 6.49 2.00
C ALA A 273 -20.74 6.30 2.62
N LYS A 274 -21.21 5.05 2.72
CA LYS A 274 -22.51 4.74 3.37
C LYS A 274 -22.51 5.15 4.84
N TRP A 275 -21.46 4.80 5.57
CA TRP A 275 -21.34 5.14 6.99
C TRP A 275 -21.16 6.65 7.24
N LEU A 276 -20.46 7.34 6.35
CA LEU A 276 -20.31 8.80 6.42
C LEU A 276 -21.65 9.51 6.15
N ALA A 277 -22.38 9.08 5.13
CA ALA A 277 -23.72 9.59 4.83
C ALA A 277 -24.69 9.34 6.00
N ALA A 278 -24.65 8.15 6.60
CA ALA A 278 -25.44 7.82 7.77
C ALA A 278 -25.10 8.71 8.98
N ALA A 279 -23.81 8.99 9.22
CA ALA A 279 -23.38 9.90 10.28
C ALA A 279 -23.80 11.36 10.01
N MET A 280 -23.83 11.80 8.76
CA MET A 280 -24.31 13.13 8.38
C MET A 280 -25.83 13.25 8.56
N ALA A 281 -26.60 12.24 8.13
CA ALA A 281 -28.05 12.17 8.38
C ALA A 281 -28.35 12.15 9.88
N ALA A 282 -27.57 11.38 10.65
CA ALA A 282 -27.64 11.34 12.11
C ALA A 282 -27.45 12.72 12.75
N LYS A 283 -26.42 13.45 12.32
CA LYS A 283 -26.14 14.82 12.80
C LYS A 283 -27.31 15.78 12.52
N GLN A 284 -28.08 15.54 11.48
CA GLN A 284 -29.22 16.38 11.06
C GLN A 284 -30.57 15.89 11.61
N GLY A 285 -30.62 14.73 12.26
CA GLY A 285 -31.87 14.10 12.69
C GLY A 285 -32.76 13.62 11.54
N ASP A 286 -32.19 13.39 10.35
CA ASP A 286 -32.94 12.99 9.16
C ASP A 286 -33.02 11.46 9.03
N GLU A 287 -34.04 10.86 9.65
CA GLU A 287 -34.30 9.42 9.60
C GLU A 287 -34.58 8.92 8.17
N ALA A 288 -35.19 9.75 7.32
CA ALA A 288 -35.51 9.38 5.95
C ALA A 288 -34.23 9.25 5.12
N ALA A 289 -33.28 10.18 5.28
CA ALA A 289 -31.97 10.10 4.66
C ALA A 289 -31.15 8.91 5.19
N LEU A 290 -31.26 8.57 6.48
CA LEU A 290 -30.58 7.40 7.06
C LEU A 290 -31.00 6.10 6.36
N LEU A 291 -32.30 5.89 6.16
CA LEU A 291 -32.84 4.70 5.49
C LEU A 291 -32.39 4.58 4.02
N GLN A 292 -32.03 5.70 3.39
CA GLN A 292 -31.54 5.74 2.02
C GLN A 292 -30.02 5.50 1.90
N CYS A 293 -29.27 5.42 3.01
CA CYS A 293 -27.81 5.25 3.00
C CYS A 293 -27.35 3.85 2.54
N GLY A 294 -28.26 2.90 2.29
CA GLY A 294 -27.94 1.57 1.77
C GLY A 294 -27.12 0.69 2.72
N LEU A 295 -27.27 0.93 4.03
CA LEU A 295 -26.75 0.09 5.12
C LEU A 295 -27.59 -1.19 5.27
N SER A 296 -27.03 -2.22 5.91
CA SER A 296 -27.80 -3.42 6.28
C SER A 296 -28.82 -3.09 7.39
N ALA A 297 -29.90 -3.87 7.53
CA ALA A 297 -30.90 -3.62 8.57
C ALA A 297 -30.31 -3.56 9.99
N ASN A 298 -29.33 -4.42 10.29
CA ASN A 298 -28.63 -4.42 11.57
C ASN A 298 -27.74 -3.17 11.76
N ASP A 299 -27.14 -2.68 10.68
CA ASP A 299 -26.31 -1.47 10.73
C ASP A 299 -27.14 -0.20 10.76
N VAL A 300 -28.34 -0.19 10.17
CA VAL A 300 -29.34 0.87 10.35
C VAL A 300 -29.73 0.98 11.83
N GLN A 301 -30.00 -0.13 12.53
CA GLN A 301 -30.30 -0.10 13.97
C GLN A 301 -29.14 0.48 14.80
N LYS A 302 -27.90 0.12 14.47
CA LYS A 302 -26.72 0.71 15.13
C LYS A 302 -26.59 2.21 14.84
N ALA A 303 -26.85 2.63 13.60
CA ALA A 303 -26.78 4.02 13.21
C ALA A 303 -27.93 4.84 13.81
N GLN A 304 -29.14 4.29 13.93
CA GLN A 304 -30.27 4.89 14.65
C GLN A 304 -29.93 5.15 16.11
N LYS A 305 -29.31 4.16 16.78
CA LYS A 305 -28.80 4.35 18.14
C LYS A 305 -27.75 5.46 18.22
N TRP A 306 -26.90 5.62 17.20
CA TRP A 306 -26.01 6.79 17.13
C TRP A 306 -26.77 8.10 16.96
N ILE A 307 -27.87 8.14 16.19
CA ILE A 307 -28.72 9.34 16.07
C ILE A 307 -29.22 9.75 17.46
N GLU A 308 -29.82 8.80 18.19
CA GLU A 308 -30.30 9.04 19.55
C GLU A 308 -29.17 9.56 20.43
N ASP A 309 -28.02 8.88 20.47
CA ASP A 309 -26.87 9.31 21.26
C ASP A 309 -26.37 10.72 20.84
N TYR A 310 -26.32 11.06 19.55
CA TYR A 310 -25.89 12.39 19.06
C TYR A 310 -26.86 13.50 19.41
N VAL A 311 -28.16 13.27 19.20
CA VAL A 311 -29.23 14.23 19.51
C VAL A 311 -29.20 14.51 21.01
N THR A 312 -29.17 13.46 21.84
CA THR A 312 -29.09 13.62 23.30
C THR A 312 -27.80 14.32 23.74
N LEU A 313 -26.65 14.06 23.07
CA LEU A 313 -25.40 14.77 23.34
C LEU A 313 -25.48 16.26 22.98
N SER A 314 -26.19 16.62 21.91
CA SER A 314 -26.40 18.02 21.51
C SER A 314 -27.29 18.73 22.53
N GLU A 315 -28.43 18.13 22.87
CA GLU A 315 -29.35 18.65 23.88
C GLU A 315 -28.67 18.82 25.25
N LEU A 316 -27.82 17.87 25.63
CA LEU A 316 -27.02 17.96 26.85
C LEU A 316 -26.06 19.15 26.82
N ASN A 317 -25.40 19.40 25.68
CA ASN A 317 -24.50 20.53 25.55
C ASN A 317 -25.25 21.88 25.64
N ASP A 318 -26.44 21.97 25.04
CA ASP A 318 -27.29 23.17 25.12
C ASP A 318 -27.83 23.38 26.55
N ARG A 319 -28.25 22.30 27.23
CA ARG A 319 -28.62 22.34 28.65
C ARG A 319 -27.47 22.86 29.51
N ILE A 320 -26.26 22.33 29.32
CA ILE A 320 -25.06 22.75 30.07
C ILE A 320 -24.74 24.23 29.81
N ALA A 321 -24.89 24.70 28.57
CA ALA A 321 -24.72 26.12 28.25
C ALA A 321 -25.77 27.00 28.94
N GLY A 322 -27.02 26.53 29.04
CA GLY A 322 -28.12 27.24 29.70
C GLY A 322 -27.99 27.33 31.23
N LEU A 323 -27.22 26.45 31.87
CA LEU A 323 -27.05 26.43 33.34
C LEU A 323 -26.53 27.75 33.90
N GLY A 324 -25.69 28.48 33.15
CA GLY A 324 -25.15 29.77 33.58
C GLY A 324 -26.21 30.85 33.81
N SER A 325 -27.38 30.72 33.20
CA SER A 325 -28.47 31.70 33.27
C SER A 325 -29.42 31.48 34.46
N ILE A 326 -29.33 30.33 35.15
CA ILE A 326 -30.24 29.97 36.24
C ILE A 326 -29.88 30.80 37.49
N LYS A 327 -30.82 31.62 37.96
CA LYS A 327 -30.62 32.50 39.12
C LYS A 327 -30.97 31.86 40.45
N ASP A 328 -31.87 30.89 40.49
CA ASP A 328 -32.20 30.18 41.72
C ASP A 328 -31.17 29.08 42.01
N SER A 329 -30.72 28.97 43.27
CA SER A 329 -29.66 28.03 43.64
C SER A 329 -30.13 26.58 43.69
N LYS A 330 -31.42 26.35 44.01
CA LYS A 330 -32.01 25.02 44.07
C LYS A 330 -32.27 24.51 42.66
N GLU A 331 -32.85 25.34 41.81
CA GLU A 331 -33.06 25.04 40.39
C GLU A 331 -31.73 24.74 39.67
N PHE A 332 -30.66 25.50 39.95
CA PHE A 332 -29.35 25.23 39.35
C PHE A 332 -28.81 23.86 39.77
N THR A 333 -28.95 23.50 41.05
CA THR A 333 -28.45 22.23 41.57
C THR A 333 -29.23 21.05 40.96
N GLU A 334 -30.54 21.16 40.88
CA GLU A 334 -31.39 20.15 40.24
C GLU A 334 -31.06 19.98 38.75
N ALA A 335 -30.85 21.09 38.03
CA ALA A 335 -30.50 21.06 36.61
C ALA A 335 -29.12 20.43 36.34
N VAL A 336 -28.13 20.67 37.22
CA VAL A 336 -26.82 20.00 37.15
C VAL A 336 -26.96 18.49 37.37
N GLU A 337 -27.78 18.08 38.34
CA GLU A 337 -27.96 16.66 38.65
C GLU A 337 -28.68 15.91 37.52
N GLN A 338 -29.66 16.57 36.87
CA GLN A 338 -30.28 16.06 35.65
C GLN A 338 -29.24 15.85 34.53
N CYS A 339 -28.34 16.82 34.32
CA CYS A 339 -27.25 16.67 33.33
C CYS A 339 -26.33 15.48 33.68
N ARG A 340 -26.01 15.28 34.97
CA ARG A 340 -25.20 14.13 35.43
C ARG A 340 -25.91 12.79 35.20
N SER A 341 -27.23 12.73 35.41
CA SER A 341 -28.03 11.53 35.15
C SER A 341 -27.99 11.15 33.67
N ILE A 342 -28.22 12.11 32.78
CA ILE A 342 -28.14 11.91 31.32
C ILE A 342 -26.75 11.43 30.91
N ILE A 343 -25.68 12.03 31.44
CA ILE A 343 -24.30 11.58 31.17
C ILE A 343 -24.11 10.11 31.60
N LYS A 344 -24.65 9.72 32.75
CA LYS A 344 -24.49 8.36 33.29
C LYS A 344 -25.24 7.32 32.46
N GLU A 345 -26.45 7.66 32.00
CA GLU A 345 -27.23 6.83 31.08
C GLU A 345 -26.50 6.66 29.74
N LEU A 346 -26.00 7.76 29.17
CA LEU A 346 -25.24 7.74 27.90
C LEU A 346 -23.88 7.04 28.01
N GLN A 347 -23.27 7.00 29.20
CA GLN A 347 -22.04 6.24 29.47
C GLN A 347 -22.25 4.72 29.38
N HIS A 348 -23.46 4.24 29.69
CA HIS A 348 -23.80 2.82 29.58
C HIS A 348 -24.22 2.44 28.15
N SER A 349 -24.70 3.39 27.34
CA SER A 349 -25.13 3.14 25.95
C SER A 349 -24.03 3.36 24.91
N SER A 350 -23.11 4.31 25.13
CA SER A 350 -22.15 4.77 24.12
C SER A 350 -20.69 4.67 24.57
N GLY A 351 -19.80 4.33 23.63
CA GLY A 351 -18.35 4.24 23.87
C GLY A 351 -17.62 5.59 23.99
N ASN A 352 -18.34 6.71 24.16
CA ASN A 352 -17.81 8.07 24.00
C ASN A 352 -17.21 8.66 25.29
N THR A 353 -16.36 7.89 25.97
CA THR A 353 -15.85 8.17 27.33
C THR A 353 -15.13 9.52 27.48
N ASN A 354 -14.46 10.02 26.44
CA ASN A 354 -13.73 11.30 26.53
C ASN A 354 -14.66 12.51 26.54
N ARG A 355 -15.73 12.48 25.73
CA ARG A 355 -16.71 13.58 25.65
C ARG A 355 -17.49 13.72 26.97
N PHE A 356 -17.78 12.58 27.62
CA PHE A 356 -18.36 12.59 28.97
C PHE A 356 -17.43 13.18 30.03
N LYS A 357 -16.11 12.99 29.92
CA LYS A 357 -15.14 13.64 30.82
C LYS A 357 -15.17 15.16 30.64
N GLU A 358 -15.22 15.65 29.41
CA GLU A 358 -15.30 17.09 29.12
C GLU A 358 -16.58 17.72 29.70
N PHE A 359 -17.73 17.07 29.55
CA PHE A 359 -18.98 17.55 30.16
C PHE A 359 -18.90 17.61 31.69
N ASN A 360 -18.35 16.56 32.33
CA ASN A 360 -18.14 16.56 33.77
C ASN A 360 -17.19 17.68 34.22
N ILE A 361 -16.13 17.98 33.45
CA ILE A 361 -15.23 19.11 33.73
C ILE A 361 -15.99 20.43 33.64
N LYS A 362 -16.80 20.65 32.60
CA LYS A 362 -17.64 21.86 32.46
C LYS A 362 -18.62 22.01 33.63
N LEU A 363 -19.32 20.94 33.99
CA LEU A 363 -20.27 20.94 35.12
C LEU A 363 -19.59 21.29 36.44
N ASN A 364 -18.45 20.65 36.73
CA ASN A 364 -17.67 20.95 37.94
C ASN A 364 -17.19 22.40 37.98
N LYS A 365 -16.80 22.96 36.82
CA LYS A 365 -16.40 24.36 36.69
C LYS A 365 -17.55 25.31 37.00
N LEU A 366 -18.73 25.09 36.40
CA LEU A 366 -19.92 25.91 36.64
C LEU A 366 -20.38 25.86 38.10
N GLN A 367 -20.37 24.67 38.72
CA GLN A 367 -20.71 24.52 40.14
C GLN A 367 -19.74 25.30 41.04
N LYS A 368 -18.44 25.27 40.71
CA LYS A 368 -17.42 26.04 41.44
C LYS A 368 -17.64 27.55 41.29
N GLU A 369 -17.79 28.04 40.05
CA GLU A 369 -18.07 29.46 39.77
C GLU A 369 -19.32 29.95 40.50
N ARG A 370 -20.37 29.12 40.57
CA ARG A 370 -21.59 29.43 41.29
C ARG A 370 -21.38 29.54 42.80
N LYS A 371 -20.65 28.59 43.38
CA LYS A 371 -20.30 28.59 44.81
C LYS A 371 -19.48 29.82 45.17
N ASP A 372 -18.47 30.13 44.36
CA ASP A 372 -17.60 31.29 44.55
C ASP A 372 -18.41 32.61 44.47
N ALA A 373 -19.38 32.70 43.55
CA ALA A 373 -20.28 33.85 43.43
C ALA A 373 -21.21 34.05 44.64
N ILE A 374 -21.76 32.95 45.19
CA ILE A 374 -22.57 33.01 46.43
C ILE A 374 -21.71 33.49 47.60
N THR A 375 -20.53 32.91 47.78
CA THR A 375 -19.61 33.32 48.85
C THR A 375 -19.17 34.79 48.71
N ALA A 376 -18.94 35.26 47.48
CA ALA A 376 -18.63 36.66 47.22
C ALA A 376 -19.80 37.61 47.54
N ALA A 377 -21.04 37.23 47.18
CA ALA A 377 -22.24 38.00 47.50
C ALA A 377 -22.49 38.08 49.01
N GLU A 378 -22.34 36.96 49.72
CA GLU A 378 -22.43 36.91 51.19
C GLU A 378 -21.36 37.79 51.85
N ALA A 379 -20.13 37.77 51.34
CA ALA A 379 -19.04 38.59 51.86
C ALA A 379 -19.31 40.10 51.65
N GLU A 380 -19.83 40.50 50.48
CA GLU A 380 -20.18 41.89 50.21
C GLU A 380 -21.38 42.34 51.05
N GLN A 381 -22.38 41.48 51.26
CA GLN A 381 -23.48 41.74 52.17
C GLN A 381 -23.00 41.95 53.61
N ARG A 382 -22.10 41.09 54.12
CA ARG A 382 -21.51 41.26 55.46
C ARG A 382 -20.72 42.57 55.58
N LYS A 383 -19.99 42.96 54.54
CA LYS A 383 -19.24 44.22 54.49
C LYS A 383 -20.18 45.43 54.52
N MET A 384 -21.29 45.37 53.79
CA MET A 384 -22.33 46.38 53.82
C MET A 384 -22.95 46.49 55.21
N GLN A 385 -23.33 45.37 55.82
CA GLN A 385 -23.89 45.32 57.18
C GLN A 385 -22.94 45.93 58.21
N LYS A 386 -21.64 45.55 58.18
CA LYS A 386 -20.61 46.12 59.05
C LYS A 386 -20.45 47.63 58.88
N THR A 387 -20.57 48.14 57.65
CA THR A 387 -20.46 49.57 57.35
C THR A 387 -21.63 50.34 57.97
N ILE A 388 -22.85 49.83 57.83
CA ILE A 388 -24.05 50.40 58.44
C ILE A 388 -23.94 50.40 59.97
N LEU A 389 -23.50 49.30 60.58
CA LEU A 389 -23.28 49.22 62.03
C LEU A 389 -22.31 50.29 62.54
N LEU A 390 -21.16 50.46 61.88
CA LEU A 390 -20.17 51.47 62.24
C LEU A 390 -20.72 52.90 62.11
N GLU A 391 -21.51 53.19 61.08
CA GLU A 391 -22.18 54.49 60.93
C GLU A 391 -23.17 54.77 62.07
N ILE A 392 -23.93 53.75 62.51
CA ILE A 392 -24.86 53.91 63.63
C ILE A 392 -24.09 54.19 64.92
N ILE A 393 -23.01 53.44 65.19
CA ILE A 393 -22.18 53.63 66.39
C ILE A 393 -21.61 55.05 66.44
N GLY A 394 -21.01 55.55 65.35
CA GLY A 394 -20.48 56.92 65.32
C GLY A 394 -21.56 58.00 65.50
N LYS A 395 -22.79 57.75 65.04
CA LYS A 395 -23.93 58.66 65.30
C LYS A 395 -24.38 58.64 66.76
N ILE A 396 -24.35 57.48 67.41
CA ILE A 396 -24.64 57.35 68.85
C ILE A 396 -23.61 58.12 69.68
N GLU A 397 -22.32 58.01 69.36
CA GLU A 397 -21.25 58.76 70.07
C GLU A 397 -21.41 60.28 69.93
N THR A 398 -21.78 60.74 68.74
CA THR A 398 -22.02 62.18 68.50
C THR A 398 -23.35 62.67 69.09
N MET A 399 -24.35 61.80 69.24
CA MET A 399 -25.56 62.09 70.02
C MET A 399 -25.23 62.33 71.49
N GLU A 400 -24.38 61.47 72.08
CA GLU A 400 -23.98 61.60 73.48
C GLU A 400 -23.26 62.92 73.76
N SER A 401 -22.40 63.33 72.83
CA SER A 401 -21.73 64.63 72.86
C SER A 401 -22.72 65.80 72.75
N ALA A 402 -23.66 65.75 71.80
CA ALA A 402 -24.66 66.82 71.61
C ALA A 402 -25.61 66.95 72.81
N TYR A 403 -26.04 65.82 73.38
CA TYR A 403 -26.87 65.77 74.57
C TYR A 403 -26.18 66.42 75.77
N SER A 404 -24.90 66.12 75.98
CA SER A 404 -24.10 66.68 77.08
C SER A 404 -23.90 68.21 76.98
N CYS A 405 -23.89 68.75 75.76
CA CYS A 405 -23.79 70.19 75.49
C CYS A 405 -25.16 70.92 75.47
N GLY A 406 -26.27 70.21 75.68
CA GLY A 406 -27.62 70.77 75.67
C GLY A 406 -28.24 71.00 74.28
N ASP A 407 -27.62 70.51 73.19
CA ASP A 407 -28.16 70.63 71.83
C ASP A 407 -29.15 69.48 71.52
N VAL A 408 -30.36 69.62 72.06
CA VAL A 408 -31.44 68.62 71.93
C VAL A 408 -31.90 68.46 70.47
N SER A 409 -31.87 69.53 69.67
CA SER A 409 -32.29 69.49 68.26
C SER A 409 -31.37 68.58 67.45
N ALA A 410 -30.06 68.78 67.57
CA ALA A 410 -29.09 67.96 66.87
C ALA A 410 -29.05 66.51 67.41
N CYS A 411 -29.42 66.29 68.67
CA CYS A 411 -29.58 64.94 69.22
C CYS A 411 -30.80 64.21 68.61
N LYS A 412 -31.97 64.87 68.50
CA LYS A 412 -33.18 64.30 67.89
C LYS A 412 -32.99 64.00 66.39
N GLN A 413 -32.27 64.86 65.68
CA GLN A 413 -31.91 64.63 64.27
C GLN A 413 -31.07 63.35 64.11
N ARG A 414 -29.95 63.24 64.85
CA ARG A 414 -29.06 62.07 64.78
C ARG A 414 -29.76 60.78 65.18
N TYR A 415 -30.65 60.84 66.18
CA TYR A 415 -31.48 59.70 66.57
C TYR A 415 -32.37 59.21 65.43
N GLY A 416 -33.01 60.12 64.69
CA GLY A 416 -33.79 59.79 63.50
C GLY A 416 -32.93 59.15 62.41
N GLU A 417 -31.70 59.62 62.22
CA GLU A 417 -30.74 59.03 61.29
C GLU A 417 -30.31 57.62 61.71
N CYS A 418 -30.05 57.37 63.00
CA CYS A 418 -29.77 56.03 63.53
C CYS A 418 -30.91 55.05 63.26
N LYS A 419 -32.16 55.45 63.52
CA LYS A 419 -33.34 54.63 63.23
C LYS A 419 -33.44 54.29 61.74
N ASN A 420 -33.23 55.27 60.87
CA ASN A 420 -33.27 55.05 59.42
C ASN A 420 -32.17 54.10 58.94
N LEU A 421 -30.96 54.19 59.52
CA LEU A 421 -29.86 53.28 59.21
C LEU A 421 -30.12 51.87 59.75
N PHE A 422 -30.68 51.74 60.95
CA PHE A 422 -31.01 50.45 61.55
C PHE A 422 -32.04 49.68 60.73
N THR A 423 -33.09 50.36 60.24
CA THR A 423 -34.05 49.75 59.30
C THR A 423 -33.38 49.26 58.01
N LYS A 424 -32.33 49.93 57.55
CA LYS A 424 -31.55 49.53 56.36
C LYS A 424 -30.58 48.38 56.63
N LEU A 425 -30.12 48.21 57.87
CA LEU A 425 -29.20 47.13 58.26
C LEU A 425 -29.82 45.77 57.99
N ASN A 426 -31.12 45.63 58.26
CA ASN A 426 -31.92 44.42 58.04
C ASN A 426 -31.17 43.13 58.46
N SER A 427 -30.53 43.19 59.64
CA SER A 427 -29.78 42.10 60.25
C SER A 427 -30.38 41.78 61.62
N HIS A 428 -30.31 40.51 62.02
CA HIS A 428 -30.81 39.99 63.30
C HIS A 428 -29.69 39.28 64.08
N ASP A 429 -28.44 39.64 63.81
CA ASP A 429 -27.29 39.13 64.53
C ASP A 429 -27.11 39.83 65.90
N ASP A 430 -26.20 39.30 66.72
CA ASP A 430 -25.95 39.81 68.07
C ASP A 430 -25.50 41.28 68.05
N ASP A 431 -24.73 41.69 67.04
CA ASP A 431 -24.25 43.08 66.89
C ASP A 431 -25.42 44.05 66.59
N ALA A 432 -26.34 43.66 65.70
CA ALA A 432 -27.57 44.39 65.43
C ALA A 432 -28.43 44.51 66.69
N HIS A 433 -28.55 43.44 67.48
CA HIS A 433 -29.33 43.47 68.72
C HIS A 433 -28.74 44.44 69.76
N ILE A 434 -27.42 44.46 69.91
CA ILE A 434 -26.74 45.43 70.80
C ILE A 434 -27.04 46.87 70.36
N VAL A 435 -26.92 47.16 69.06
CA VAL A 435 -27.19 48.50 68.52
C VAL A 435 -28.66 48.89 68.70
N GLU A 436 -29.59 47.95 68.54
CA GLU A 436 -31.02 48.16 68.80
C GLU A 436 -31.26 48.61 70.24
N MET A 437 -30.68 47.91 71.22
CA MET A 437 -30.78 48.27 72.64
C MET A 437 -30.28 49.69 72.91
N TYR A 438 -29.19 50.12 72.26
CA TYR A 438 -28.70 51.50 72.40
C TYR A 438 -29.66 52.52 71.80
N ILE A 439 -30.21 52.25 70.60
CA ILE A 439 -31.22 53.13 69.98
C ILE A 439 -32.46 53.22 70.88
N GLU A 440 -32.93 52.12 71.46
CA GLU A 440 -34.06 52.12 72.39
C GLU A 440 -33.76 52.89 73.67
N SER A 441 -32.56 52.72 74.25
CA SER A 441 -32.14 53.50 75.43
C SER A 441 -32.18 55.00 75.15
N TRP A 442 -31.71 55.43 73.97
CA TRP A 442 -31.78 56.82 73.54
C TRP A 442 -33.21 57.32 73.28
N HIS A 443 -34.11 56.44 72.85
CA HIS A 443 -35.54 56.77 72.72
C HIS A 443 -36.12 57.21 74.07
N GLU A 444 -35.84 56.45 75.12
CA GLU A 444 -36.34 56.76 76.47
C GLU A 444 -35.71 58.02 77.05
N ARG A 445 -34.39 58.24 76.84
CA ARG A 445 -33.72 59.48 77.26
C ARG A 445 -34.30 60.73 76.59
N LEU A 446 -34.60 60.66 75.30
CA LEU A 446 -35.18 61.78 74.54
C LEU A 446 -36.67 62.00 74.80
N LYS A 447 -37.37 61.07 75.48
CA LYS A 447 -38.72 61.33 76.02
C LYS A 447 -38.70 62.13 77.32
N ALA A 448 -37.61 62.00 78.09
CA ALA A 448 -37.45 62.66 79.39
C ALA A 448 -37.00 64.13 79.30
N VAL A 449 -36.64 64.60 78.10
CA VAL A 449 -36.17 65.97 77.78
C VAL A 449 -37.02 66.55 76.65
#